data_AF-A0A345DAC4-F1
#
_entry.id   AF-A0A345DAC4-F1
#
_cell.length_a   1.000
_cell.length_b   1.000
_cell.length_c   1.000
_cell.angle_alpha   90.00
_cell.angle_beta   90.00
_cell.angle_gamma   90.00
#
_symmetry.space_group_name_H-M   'P 1'
#
loop_
_entity.id
_entity.type
_entity.pdbx_description
1 polymer ?
#
loop_
_entity_poly.entity_id
_entity_poly.type
_entity_poly.pdbx_seq_one_letter_code
_entity_poly.pdbx_strand_id
1 'polypeptide(L)'
;MNNTAPTLTIGQLAKAAGVHIETIRYYQSRGLLPKPTKPLEGYTRYDDTLITRIHFIKSAQQLSFTLADIAALLALTDQASDKNRIRELTQMRLTQVQETRRHLDFVEMTLTRWINECEHSDENECCPIIAHINQTDTNTIR
;
A
#
# COMPACT_ATOMS: atom_id res chain seq x y z
N MET A 1 12.63 26.41 -9.60
CA MET A 1 11.49 25.89 -8.82
C MET A 1 11.83 26.13 -7.36
N ASN A 2 10.91 26.77 -6.63
CA ASN A 2 11.19 27.59 -5.45
C ASN A 2 11.94 26.84 -4.35
N ASN A 3 13.17 27.29 -4.08
CA ASN A 3 14.00 26.80 -2.99
C ASN A 3 13.59 27.57 -1.72
N THR A 4 12.48 27.18 -1.12
CA THR A 4 12.02 27.77 0.14
C THR A 4 12.96 27.28 1.24
N ALA A 5 13.60 28.19 1.97
CA ALA A 5 14.42 27.80 3.10
C ALA A 5 13.60 26.92 4.07
N PRO A 6 14.20 25.87 4.67
CA PRO A 6 13.48 24.97 5.57
C PRO A 6 12.95 25.78 6.75
N THR A 7 11.62 25.91 6.84
CA THR A 7 10.94 26.78 7.82
C THR A 7 10.09 25.98 8.81
N LEU A 8 9.61 24.80 8.42
CA LEU A 8 8.61 24.05 9.20
C LEU A 8 9.27 23.18 10.27
N THR A 9 8.72 23.16 11.47
CA THR A 9 8.98 22.09 12.45
C THR A 9 8.32 20.79 11.99
N ILE A 10 8.74 19.64 12.55
CA ILE A 10 8.13 18.34 12.21
C ILE A 10 6.61 18.33 12.48
N GLY A 11 6.16 19.01 13.53
CA GLY A 11 4.73 19.13 13.85
C GLY A 11 3.96 19.99 12.83
N GLN A 12 4.56 21.08 12.36
CA GLN A 12 3.97 21.89 11.29
C GLN A 12 3.93 21.15 9.96
N LEU A 13 5.00 20.41 9.63
CA LEU A 13 5.02 19.54 8.44
C LEU A 13 3.94 18.46 8.50
N ALA A 14 3.82 17.77 9.64
CA ALA A 14 2.80 16.76 9.88
C ALA A 14 1.37 17.32 9.70
N LYS A 15 1.11 18.48 10.29
CA LYS A 15 -0.16 19.18 10.16
C LYS A 15 -0.44 19.58 8.71
N ALA A 16 0.54 20.15 8.01
CA ALA A 16 0.39 20.61 6.63
C ALA A 16 0.17 19.44 5.65
N ALA A 17 0.78 18.28 5.89
CA ALA A 17 0.63 17.08 5.08
C ALA A 17 -0.52 16.14 5.53
N GLY A 18 -1.29 16.52 6.56
CA GLY A 18 -2.39 15.71 7.07
C GLY A 18 -1.98 14.32 7.52
N VAL A 19 -0.87 14.23 8.28
CA VAL A 19 -0.33 12.97 8.83
C VAL A 19 0.07 13.15 10.30
N HIS A 20 0.27 12.04 11.00
CA HIS A 20 0.89 12.07 12.31
C HIS A 20 2.41 12.27 12.20
N ILE A 21 3.03 12.85 13.23
CA ILE A 21 4.49 12.98 13.33
C ILE A 21 5.18 11.61 13.18
N GLU A 22 4.57 10.56 13.74
CA GLU A 22 5.11 9.20 13.67
C GLU A 22 5.11 8.65 12.24
N THR A 23 4.17 9.07 11.39
CA THR A 23 4.17 8.73 9.95
C THR A 23 5.38 9.35 9.23
N ILE A 24 5.73 10.58 9.56
CA ILE A 24 6.93 11.24 9.00
C ILE A 24 8.19 10.50 9.45
N ARG A 25 8.29 10.19 10.76
CA ARG A 25 9.43 9.42 11.31
C ARG A 25 9.54 8.03 10.68
N TYR A 26 8.40 7.39 10.45
CA TYR A 26 8.34 6.11 9.77
C TYR A 26 8.85 6.20 8.34
N TYR A 27 8.42 7.19 7.56
CA TYR A 27 8.95 7.38 6.21
C TYR A 27 10.44 7.72 6.20
N GLN A 28 10.94 8.47 7.19
CA GLN A 28 12.38 8.72 7.35
C GLN A 28 13.17 7.45 7.68
N SER A 29 12.69 6.61 8.60
CA SER A 29 13.37 5.36 8.96
C SER A 29 13.41 4.36 7.81
N ARG A 30 12.44 4.45 6.89
CA ARG A 30 12.38 3.68 5.65
C ARG A 30 13.13 4.34 4.48
N GLY A 31 13.77 5.49 4.67
CA GLY A 31 14.50 6.21 3.62
C GLY A 31 13.62 6.86 2.54
N LEU A 32 12.30 6.92 2.76
CA LEU A 32 11.35 7.51 1.80
C LEU A 32 11.29 9.03 1.91
N LEU A 33 11.60 9.58 3.09
CA LEU A 33 11.77 11.02 3.30
C LEU A 33 13.20 11.32 3.74
N PRO A 34 13.78 12.44 3.28
CA PRO A 34 15.06 12.89 3.78
C PRO A 34 14.96 13.19 5.27
N LYS A 35 15.99 12.78 6.00
CA LYS A 35 16.17 13.16 7.40
C LYS A 35 17.12 14.36 7.43
N PRO A 36 16.68 15.53 7.88
CA PRO A 36 17.56 16.69 7.95
C PRO A 36 18.69 16.41 8.93
N THR A 37 19.86 17.00 8.69
CA THR A 37 20.98 16.94 9.62
C THR A 37 20.53 17.44 10.99
N LYS A 38 20.94 16.78 12.07
CA LYS A 38 20.67 17.27 13.43
C LYS A 38 21.20 18.71 13.52
N PRO A 39 20.37 19.69 13.90
CA PRO A 39 20.83 21.05 14.06
C PRO A 39 21.88 21.10 15.18
N LEU A 40 22.89 21.96 15.01
CA LEU A 40 23.92 22.21 16.03
C LEU A 40 23.28 22.85 17.27
N GLU A 41 22.29 23.72 17.07
CA GLU A 41 21.44 24.29 18.13
C GLU A 41 20.00 24.50 17.59
N GLY A 42 18.99 24.29 18.45
CA GLY A 42 17.57 24.52 18.12
C GLY A 42 16.82 23.33 17.50
N TYR A 43 15.70 23.61 16.82
CA TYR A 43 14.81 22.59 16.27
C TYR A 43 15.13 22.25 14.81
N THR A 44 15.00 20.98 14.45
CA THR A 44 15.12 20.53 13.06
C THR A 44 14.03 21.17 12.20
N ARG A 45 14.44 21.83 11.11
CA ARG A 45 13.53 22.44 10.14
C ARG A 45 13.41 21.59 8.88
N TYR A 46 12.24 21.66 8.28
CA TYR A 46 11.83 20.92 7.10
C TYR A 46 11.38 21.89 6.00
N ASP A 47 11.67 21.48 4.77
CA ASP A 47 11.20 22.15 3.58
C ASP A 47 9.72 21.81 3.32
N ASP A 48 8.97 22.79 2.80
CA ASP A 48 7.56 22.63 2.42
C ASP A 48 7.38 21.67 1.23
N THR A 49 8.40 21.51 0.39
CA THR A 49 8.42 20.55 -0.72
C THR A 49 8.16 19.11 -0.28
N LEU A 50 8.48 18.78 0.98
CA LEU A 50 8.21 17.48 1.57
C LEU A 50 6.72 17.19 1.76
N ILE A 51 5.86 18.21 1.79
CA ILE A 51 4.39 18.01 1.85
C ILE A 51 3.94 17.25 0.60
N THR A 52 4.38 17.69 -0.59
CA THR A 52 4.06 17.02 -1.86
C THR A 52 4.60 15.60 -1.88
N ARG A 53 5.80 15.37 -1.34
CA ARG A 53 6.39 14.03 -1.24
C ARG A 53 5.61 13.11 -0.28
N ILE A 54 5.15 13.64 0.86
CA ILE A 54 4.30 12.89 1.80
C ILE A 54 2.98 12.50 1.12
N HIS A 55 2.33 13.44 0.41
CA HIS A 55 1.12 13.13 -0.34
C HIS A 55 1.36 12.07 -1.42
N PHE A 56 2.48 12.15 -2.13
CA PHE A 56 2.88 11.12 -3.10
C PHE A 56 2.94 9.73 -2.46
N ILE A 57 3.65 9.61 -1.33
CA ILE A 57 3.79 8.34 -0.61
C ILE A 57 2.41 7.81 -0.18
N LYS A 58 1.55 8.67 0.40
CA LYS A 58 0.21 8.26 0.83
C LYS A 58 -0.65 7.76 -0.33
N SER A 59 -0.67 8.48 -1.45
CA SER A 59 -1.45 8.09 -2.62
C SER A 59 -0.96 6.75 -3.19
N ALA A 60 0.35 6.52 -3.23
CA ALA A 60 0.89 5.24 -3.67
C ALA A 60 0.55 4.10 -2.69
N GLN A 61 0.57 4.35 -1.38
CA GLN A 61 0.12 3.36 -0.39
C GLN A 61 -1.37 3.02 -0.52
N GLN A 62 -2.23 3.99 -0.86
CA GLN A 62 -3.66 3.74 -1.10
C GLN A 62 -3.90 2.84 -2.32
N LEU A 63 -3.00 2.87 -3.31
CA LEU A 63 -2.99 1.95 -4.45
C LEU A 63 -2.28 0.62 -4.14
N SER A 64 -1.93 0.42 -2.86
CA SER A 64 -1.27 -0.76 -2.33
C SER A 64 0.07 -1.04 -3.02
N PHE A 65 0.78 -0.01 -3.48
CA PHE A 65 2.19 -0.14 -3.83
C PHE A 65 3.00 -0.51 -2.59
N THR A 66 3.98 -1.40 -2.76
CA THR A 66 4.88 -1.74 -1.66
C THR A 66 5.80 -0.56 -1.36
N LEU A 67 6.41 -0.52 -0.18
CA LEU A 67 7.38 0.54 0.13
C LEU A 67 8.60 0.52 -0.82
N ALA A 68 8.95 -0.66 -1.36
CA ALA A 68 10.00 -0.79 -2.35
C ALA A 68 9.59 -0.14 -3.69
N ASP A 69 8.36 -0.37 -4.15
CA ASP A 69 7.82 0.29 -5.35
C ASP A 69 7.76 1.80 -5.16
N ILE A 70 7.33 2.27 -3.99
CA ILE A 70 7.27 3.70 -3.67
C ILE A 70 8.67 4.32 -3.68
N ALA A 71 9.67 3.65 -3.10
CA ALA A 71 11.05 4.11 -3.15
C ALA A 71 11.57 4.20 -4.59
N ALA A 72 11.28 3.20 -5.43
CA ALA A 72 11.64 3.19 -6.84
C ALA A 72 10.96 4.34 -7.60
N LEU A 73 9.66 4.55 -7.40
CA LEU A 73 8.92 5.63 -8.03
C LEU A 73 9.46 7.01 -7.62
N LEU A 74 9.78 7.20 -6.34
CA LEU A 74 10.40 8.45 -5.85
C LEU A 74 11.77 8.70 -6.50
N ALA A 75 12.61 7.67 -6.62
CA ALA A 75 13.91 7.79 -7.28
C ALA A 75 13.78 8.20 -8.76
N LEU A 76 12.78 7.64 -9.46
CA LEU A 76 12.50 7.98 -10.86
C LEU A 76 11.97 9.41 -11.02
N THR A 77 11.23 9.93 -10.05
CA THR A 77 10.79 11.34 -10.08
C THR A 77 11.91 12.33 -9.72
N ASP A 78 12.87 11.92 -8.89
CA ASP A 78 13.94 12.80 -8.39
C ASP A 78 15.08 13.01 -9.39
N GLN A 79 15.39 12.01 -10.25
CA GLN A 79 16.61 12.04 -11.11
C GLN A 79 16.35 12.51 -12.56
N ALA A 80 15.19 12.18 -13.11
CA ALA A 80 14.60 12.67 -14.35
C ALA A 80 13.45 11.70 -14.64
N SER A 81 12.23 12.21 -14.76
CA SER A 81 11.02 11.37 -14.90
C SER A 81 11.13 10.36 -16.06
N ASP A 82 11.51 9.12 -15.77
CA ASP A 82 11.45 8.01 -16.71
C ASP A 82 10.02 7.47 -16.78
N LYS A 83 9.26 8.02 -17.73
CA LYS A 83 7.85 7.66 -17.94
C LYS A 83 7.67 6.19 -18.31
N ASN A 84 8.65 5.56 -18.96
CA ASN A 84 8.55 4.16 -19.35
C ASN A 84 8.69 3.27 -18.12
N ARG A 85 9.68 3.54 -17.26
CA ARG A 85 9.86 2.77 -16.04
C ARG A 85 8.72 2.96 -15.04
N ILE A 86 8.19 4.18 -14.91
CA ILE A 86 6.98 4.44 -14.10
C ILE A 86 5.78 3.65 -14.64
N ARG A 87 5.60 3.62 -15.96
CA ARG A 87 4.53 2.83 -16.60
C ARG A 87 4.69 1.34 -16.32
N GLU A 88 5.90 0.80 -16.40
CA GLU A 88 6.18 -0.62 -16.11
C GLU A 88 5.82 -0.99 -14.66
N LEU A 89 6.28 -0.21 -13.67
CA LEU A 89 5.93 -0.43 -12.25
C LEU A 89 4.42 -0.36 -12.02
N THR A 90 3.76 0.60 -12.67
CA THR A 90 2.30 0.75 -12.59
C THR A 90 1.58 -0.44 -13.22
N GLN A 91 2.05 -0.93 -14.36
CA GLN A 91 1.48 -2.09 -15.05
C GLN A 91 1.65 -3.37 -14.23
N MET A 92 2.81 -3.57 -13.60
CA MET A 92 3.03 -4.68 -12.68
C MET A 92 2.03 -4.67 -11.52
N ARG A 93 1.82 -3.49 -10.91
CA ARG A 93 0.84 -3.35 -9.83
C ARG A 93 -0.58 -3.62 -10.30
N LEU A 94 -0.95 -3.13 -11.49
CA LEU A 94 -2.25 -3.40 -12.08
C LEU A 94 -2.48 -4.91 -12.27
N THR A 95 -1.49 -5.64 -12.79
CA THR A 95 -1.57 -7.09 -12.94
C THR A 95 -1.81 -7.80 -11.61
N GLN A 96 -1.06 -7.45 -10.56
CA GLN A 96 -1.25 -8.02 -9.21
C GLN A 96 -2.66 -7.75 -8.64
N VAL A 97 -3.18 -6.54 -8.86
CA VAL A 97 -4.55 -6.19 -8.44
C VAL A 97 -5.57 -7.03 -9.19
N GLN A 98 -5.39 -7.23 -10.50
CA GLN A 98 -6.28 -8.06 -11.31
C GLN A 98 -6.23 -9.53 -10.91
N GLU A 99 -5.06 -10.08 -10.59
CA GLU A 99 -4.90 -11.43 -10.06
C GLU A 99 -5.60 -11.61 -8.72
N THR A 100 -5.39 -10.66 -7.80
CA THR A 100 -6.06 -10.64 -6.50
C THR A 100 -7.57 -10.59 -6.67
N ARG A 101 -8.07 -9.74 -7.58
CA ARG A 101 -9.51 -9.66 -7.89
C ARG A 101 -10.05 -11.01 -8.37
N ARG A 102 -9.41 -11.64 -9.37
CA ARG A 102 -9.86 -12.95 -9.88
C ARG A 102 -9.89 -14.01 -8.78
N HIS A 103 -8.92 -14.00 -7.87
CA HIS A 103 -8.91 -14.91 -6.73
C HIS A 103 -10.09 -14.63 -5.78
N LEU A 104 -10.35 -13.37 -5.45
CA LEU A 104 -11.48 -13.00 -4.60
C LEU A 104 -12.83 -13.32 -5.25
N ASP A 105 -12.98 -13.08 -6.56
CA ASP A 105 -14.17 -13.45 -7.33
C ASP A 105 -14.42 -14.98 -7.25
N PHE A 106 -13.35 -15.78 -7.35
CA PHE A 106 -13.44 -17.23 -7.19
C PHE A 106 -13.85 -17.65 -5.77
N VAL A 107 -13.28 -17.03 -4.75
CA VAL A 107 -13.63 -17.28 -3.34
C VAL A 107 -15.09 -16.92 -3.09
N GLU A 108 -15.53 -15.75 -3.53
CA GLU A 108 -16.92 -15.29 -3.40
C GLU A 108 -17.91 -16.24 -4.07
N MET A 109 -17.65 -16.64 -5.32
CA MET A 109 -18.46 -17.61 -6.04
C MET A 109 -18.55 -18.95 -5.29
N THR A 110 -17.41 -19.44 -4.79
CA THR A 110 -17.33 -20.72 -4.08
C THR A 110 -18.13 -20.69 -2.77
N LEU A 111 -17.94 -19.65 -1.95
CA LEU A 111 -18.66 -19.49 -0.69
C LEU A 111 -20.16 -19.31 -0.92
N THR A 112 -20.55 -18.53 -1.93
CA THR A 112 -21.96 -18.35 -2.31
C THR A 112 -22.60 -19.69 -2.69
N ARG A 113 -21.90 -20.51 -3.48
CA ARG A 113 -22.37 -21.86 -3.83
C ARG A 113 -22.55 -22.74 -2.58
N TRP A 114 -21.57 -22.76 -1.68
CA TRP A 114 -21.64 -23.58 -0.47
C TRP A 114 -22.78 -23.15 0.47
N ILE A 115 -23.04 -21.84 0.60
CA ILE A 115 -24.17 -21.32 1.35
C ILE A 115 -25.48 -21.80 0.73
N ASN A 116 -25.66 -21.64 -0.58
CA ASN A 116 -26.86 -22.11 -1.27
C ASN A 116 -27.08 -23.62 -1.08
N GLU A 117 -26.03 -24.44 -1.21
CA GLU A 117 -26.13 -25.89 -1.01
C GLU A 117 -26.53 -26.24 0.43
N CYS A 118 -26.01 -25.52 1.43
CA CYS A 118 -26.38 -25.71 2.84
C CYS A 118 -27.81 -25.28 3.16
N GLU A 119 -28.31 -24.20 2.53
CA GLU A 119 -29.70 -23.74 2.72
C GLU A 119 -30.72 -24.71 2.14
N HIS A 120 -30.33 -25.52 1.15
CA HIS A 120 -31.21 -26.48 0.46
C HIS A 120 -30.99 -27.93 0.90
N SER A 121 -30.09 -28.19 1.85
CA SER A 121 -29.87 -29.53 2.42
C SER A 121 -30.86 -29.82 3.56
N ASP A 122 -31.23 -31.09 3.73
CA ASP A 122 -32.12 -31.53 4.80
C ASP A 122 -31.46 -31.40 6.19
N GLU A 123 -32.25 -31.09 7.22
CA GLU A 123 -31.76 -30.91 8.61
C GLU A 123 -31.09 -32.16 9.20
N ASN A 124 -31.37 -33.34 8.63
CA ASN A 124 -30.81 -34.62 9.08
C ASN A 124 -29.50 -35.01 8.35
N GLU A 125 -29.05 -34.22 7.38
CA GLU A 125 -27.80 -34.46 6.64
C GLU A 125 -26.60 -33.73 7.26
N CYS A 126 -25.40 -34.25 7.02
CA CYS A 126 -24.16 -33.56 7.42
C CYS A 126 -24.04 -32.23 6.65
N CYS A 127 -23.70 -31.15 7.35
CA CYS A 127 -23.55 -29.83 6.77
C CYS A 127 -22.63 -29.84 5.52
N PRO A 128 -23.16 -29.48 4.32
CA PRO A 128 -22.40 -29.50 3.07
C PRO A 128 -21.15 -28.60 3.10
N ILE A 129 -21.18 -27.49 3.84
CA ILE A 129 -20.03 -26.57 3.98
C ILE A 129 -18.84 -27.29 4.62
N ILE A 130 -19.08 -28.01 5.73
CA ILE A 130 -18.02 -28.78 6.42
C ILE A 130 -17.50 -29.90 5.52
N ALA A 131 -18.40 -30.55 4.77
CA ALA A 131 -18.01 -31.57 3.81
C ALA A 131 -17.08 -31.01 2.73
N HIS A 132 -17.34 -29.82 2.18
CA HIS A 132 -16.46 -29.17 1.18
C HIS A 132 -15.10 -28.78 1.75
N ILE A 133 -15.05 -28.19 2.96
CA ILE A 133 -13.79 -27.77 3.60
C ILE A 133 -12.87 -28.98 3.81
N ASN A 134 -13.42 -30.10 4.28
CA ASN A 134 -12.64 -31.33 4.52
C ASN A 134 -12.15 -31.99 3.21
N GLN A 135 -12.78 -31.70 2.07
CA GLN A 135 -12.35 -32.20 0.76
C GLN A 135 -11.23 -31.34 0.15
N THR A 136 -11.20 -30.03 0.43
CA THR A 136 -10.15 -29.12 -0.09
C THR A 136 -8.73 -29.48 0.34
N ASP A 137 -8.55 -30.19 1.46
CA ASP A 137 -7.23 -30.65 1.92
C ASP A 137 -6.65 -31.81 1.07
N THR A 138 -7.47 -32.51 0.28
CA THR A 138 -7.02 -33.70 -0.48
C THR A 138 -6.57 -33.42 -1.91
N ASN A 139 -6.74 -32.20 -2.44
CA ASN A 139 -6.51 -31.90 -3.86
C ASN A 139 -5.45 -30.82 -4.15
N THR A 140 -4.59 -30.46 -3.18
CA THR A 140 -3.46 -29.54 -3.38
C THR A 140 -2.11 -30.26 -3.55
N ILE A 141 -2.12 -31.56 -3.88
CA ILE A 141 -0.93 -32.28 -4.36
C ILE A 141 -1.17 -32.71 -5.81
N ARG A 142 -1.16 -31.75 -6.74
CA ARG A 142 -0.81 -32.02 -8.14
C ARG A 142 -0.39 -30.77 -8.89
#